data_AF-A0A7W0JM33-F1
#
_entry.id   AF-A0A7W0JM33-F1
#
_cell.length_a   1.000
_cell.length_b   1.000
_cell.length_c   1.000
_cell.angle_alpha   90.00
_cell.angle_beta   90.00
_cell.angle_gamma   90.00
#
_symmetry.space_group_name_H-M   'P 1'
#
loop_
_entity.id
_entity.type
_entity.pdbx_description
1 polymer ?
#
loop_
_entity_poly.entity_id
_entity_poly.type
_entity_poly.pdbx_seq_one_letter_code
_entity_poly.pdbx_strand_id
1 'polypeptide(L)'
;LTRPGAAFFGEKDYQQLALIRAMVTDFDLDVEIVGVPTVREPDGLARSSRNAYLDPAQRQAAVALSRALYAGAAAGPYGAEAVRSAARAELTGVDLDYLALTDPGLGPAPTHGAARLLVAARVGRTRLIDNAAVVLSARPGA
;
A
#
# COMPACT_ATOMS: atom_id res chain seq x y z
N LEU A 1 -0.87 -15.17 -26.01
CA LEU A 1 -1.55 -16.44 -25.64
C LEU A 1 -3.01 -16.25 -25.25
N THR A 2 -3.42 -15.20 -24.52
CA THR A 2 -4.82 -15.06 -24.06
C THR A 2 -5.60 -13.87 -24.65
N ARG A 3 -4.94 -12.78 -25.07
CA ARG A 3 -5.54 -11.55 -25.66
C ARG A 3 -6.88 -11.15 -25.00
N PRO A 4 -6.90 -10.95 -23.68
CA PRO A 4 -8.14 -10.61 -22.98
C PRO A 4 -8.51 -9.15 -23.23
N GLY A 5 -9.81 -8.83 -23.19
CA GLY A 5 -10.26 -7.42 -23.16
C GLY A 5 -9.93 -6.73 -21.84
N ALA A 6 -9.84 -7.48 -20.74
CA ALA A 6 -9.47 -6.97 -19.43
C ALA A 6 -8.62 -7.97 -18.63
N ALA A 7 -7.68 -7.47 -17.84
CA ALA A 7 -6.86 -8.25 -16.91
C ALA A 7 -6.94 -7.66 -15.50
N PHE A 8 -7.14 -8.54 -14.51
CA PHE A 8 -7.42 -8.16 -13.13
C PHE A 8 -6.21 -8.39 -12.24
N PHE A 9 -5.83 -7.38 -11.47
CA PHE A 9 -4.68 -7.43 -10.58
C PHE A 9 -5.04 -6.89 -9.20
N GLY A 10 -4.63 -7.59 -8.14
CA GLY A 10 -4.91 -7.16 -6.77
C GLY A 10 -4.10 -5.92 -6.40
N GLU A 11 -4.76 -4.93 -5.78
CA GLU A 11 -4.14 -3.68 -5.34
C GLU A 11 -3.09 -3.86 -4.23
N LYS A 12 -3.08 -5.00 -3.52
CA LYS A 12 -2.08 -5.30 -2.49
C LYS A 12 -0.66 -5.21 -3.04
N ASP A 13 -0.44 -5.68 -4.27
CA ASP A 13 0.82 -5.61 -4.99
C ASP A 13 0.85 -4.32 -5.85
N TYR A 14 0.62 -3.16 -5.23
CA TYR A 14 0.40 -1.88 -5.95
C TYR A 14 1.57 -1.47 -6.85
N GLN A 15 2.81 -1.77 -6.44
CA GLN A 15 3.97 -1.50 -7.29
C GLN A 15 3.92 -2.27 -8.60
N GLN A 16 3.52 -3.54 -8.56
CA GLN A 16 3.31 -4.35 -9.75
C GLN A 16 2.16 -3.81 -10.60
N LEU A 17 1.03 -3.45 -9.98
CA LEU A 17 -0.13 -2.88 -10.70
C LEU A 17 0.24 -1.59 -11.44
N ALA A 18 0.95 -0.67 -10.79
CA ALA A 18 1.38 0.59 -11.40
C ALA A 18 2.32 0.34 -12.59
N LEU A 19 3.29 -0.57 -12.45
CA LEU A 19 4.20 -0.94 -13.54
C LEU A 19 3.47 -1.59 -14.72
N ILE A 20 2.49 -2.47 -14.46
CA ILE A 20 1.68 -3.10 -15.51
C ILE A 20 0.84 -2.06 -16.25
N ARG A 21 0.24 -1.10 -15.52
CA ARG A 21 -0.49 0.02 -16.14
C ARG A 21 0.42 0.87 -17.02
N ALA A 22 1.61 1.23 -16.52
CA ALA A 22 2.59 1.98 -17.30
C ALA A 22 2.99 1.22 -18.57
N MET A 23 3.32 -0.07 -18.45
CA MET A 23 3.66 -0.92 -19.59
C MET A 23 2.55 -0.99 -20.64
N VAL A 24 1.29 -1.15 -20.22
CA VAL A 24 0.15 -1.19 -21.15
C VAL A 24 -0.01 0.14 -21.89
N THR A 25 0.13 1.26 -21.19
CA THR A 25 0.08 2.60 -21.79
C THR A 25 1.27 2.84 -22.72
N ASP A 26 2.49 2.57 -22.28
CA ASP A 26 3.73 2.88 -23.00
C ASP A 26 3.88 2.06 -24.29
N PHE A 27 3.28 0.87 -24.35
CA PHE A 27 3.31 0.00 -25.53
C PHE A 27 1.98 -0.05 -26.30
N ASP A 28 1.02 0.82 -25.99
CA ASP A 28 -0.29 0.90 -26.66
C ASP A 28 -0.99 -0.47 -26.76
N LEU A 29 -1.00 -1.22 -25.63
CA LEU A 29 -1.59 -2.55 -25.58
C LEU A 29 -3.11 -2.47 -25.43
N ASP A 30 -3.84 -3.13 -26.32
CA ASP A 30 -5.31 -3.23 -26.29
C ASP A 30 -5.79 -4.20 -25.19
N VAL A 31 -5.64 -3.79 -23.92
CA VAL A 31 -6.12 -4.50 -22.74
C VAL A 31 -6.41 -3.54 -21.59
N GLU A 32 -7.58 -3.66 -20.97
CA GLU A 32 -7.92 -2.91 -19.76
C GLU A 32 -7.24 -3.52 -18.51
N ILE A 33 -6.56 -2.71 -17.70
CA ILE A 33 -5.97 -3.15 -16.43
C ILE A 33 -6.84 -2.75 -15.24
N VAL A 34 -7.56 -3.71 -14.69
CA VAL A 34 -8.48 -3.51 -13.57
C VAL A 34 -7.78 -3.81 -12.24
N GLY A 35 -7.68 -2.79 -11.39
CA GLY A 35 -7.22 -2.94 -10.01
C GLY A 35 -8.35 -3.48 -9.14
N VAL A 36 -8.11 -4.58 -8.43
CA VAL A 36 -9.08 -5.19 -7.51
C VAL A 36 -8.70 -4.83 -6.07
N PRO A 37 -9.59 -4.24 -5.26
CA PRO A 37 -9.30 -3.87 -3.88
C PRO A 37 -8.69 -5.01 -3.07
N THR A 38 -7.73 -4.68 -2.21
CA THR A 38 -7.10 -5.65 -1.32
C THR A 38 -8.14 -6.32 -0.42
N VAL A 39 -8.29 -7.64 -0.55
CA VAL A 39 -9.07 -8.44 0.39
C VAL A 39 -8.28 -8.53 1.71
N ARG A 40 -8.97 -8.29 2.82
CA ARG A 40 -8.40 -8.28 4.17
C ARG A 40 -9.06 -9.33 5.04
N GLU A 41 -8.32 -9.82 6.03
CA GLU A 41 -8.87 -10.58 7.15
C GLU A 41 -9.69 -9.66 8.08
N PRO A 42 -10.51 -10.20 9.00
CA PRO A 42 -11.36 -9.38 9.88
C PRO A 42 -10.60 -8.35 10.74
N ASP A 43 -9.33 -8.62 11.05
CA ASP A 43 -8.45 -7.72 11.80
C ASP A 43 -7.70 -6.70 10.93
N GLY A 44 -7.98 -6.69 9.61
CA GLY A 44 -7.42 -5.74 8.66
C GLY A 44 -6.16 -6.22 7.93
N LEU A 45 -5.54 -7.33 8.35
CA LEU A 45 -4.34 -7.83 7.66
C LEU A 45 -4.67 -8.17 6.21
N ALA A 46 -3.87 -7.67 5.26
CA ALA A 46 -4.03 -8.01 3.85
C ALA A 46 -3.87 -9.53 3.62
N ARG A 47 -4.80 -10.12 2.85
CA ARG A 47 -4.73 -11.54 2.52
C ARG A 47 -3.51 -11.84 1.66
N SER A 48 -2.76 -12.84 2.07
CA SER A 48 -1.55 -13.30 1.39
C SER A 48 -1.30 -14.76 1.73
N SER A 49 -0.90 -15.56 0.74
CA SER A 49 -0.44 -16.94 0.99
C SER A 49 0.73 -16.98 1.96
N ARG A 50 1.55 -15.92 2.00
CA ARG A 50 2.67 -15.77 2.93
C ARG A 50 2.23 -15.70 4.39
N ASN A 51 0.97 -15.35 4.68
CA ASN A 51 0.46 -15.31 6.05
C ASN A 51 0.46 -16.71 6.70
N ALA A 52 0.42 -17.78 5.90
CA ALA A 52 0.52 -19.16 6.39
C ALA A 52 1.88 -19.50 7.02
N TYR A 53 2.90 -18.67 6.80
CA TYR A 53 4.25 -18.86 7.36
C TYR A 53 4.44 -18.16 8.70
N LEU A 54 3.45 -17.40 9.16
CA LEU A 54 3.50 -16.68 10.42
C LEU A 54 3.05 -17.61 11.54
N ASP A 55 3.84 -17.69 12.61
CA ASP A 55 3.34 -18.25 13.87
C ASP A 55 2.27 -17.30 14.48
N PRO A 56 1.53 -17.72 15.53
CA PRO A 56 0.48 -16.90 16.11
C PRO A 56 0.93 -15.51 16.58
N ALA A 57 2.12 -15.38 17.16
CA ALA A 57 2.65 -14.11 17.66
C ALA A 57 3.06 -13.20 16.49
N GLN A 58 3.71 -13.76 15.47
CA GLN A 58 4.04 -13.07 14.23
C GLN A 58 2.77 -12.62 13.50
N ARG A 59 1.73 -13.46 13.45
CA ARG A 59 0.45 -13.12 12.82
C ARG A 59 -0.24 -11.95 13.52
N GLN A 60 -0.15 -11.88 14.84
CA GLN A 60 -0.66 -10.75 15.61
C GLN A 60 0.15 -9.48 15.35
N ALA A 61 1.48 -9.58 15.32
CA ALA A 61 2.37 -8.45 15.02
C ALA A 61 2.16 -7.91 13.59
N ALA A 62 1.88 -8.77 12.61
CA ALA A 62 1.67 -8.39 11.22
C ALA A 62 0.51 -7.40 11.01
N VAL A 63 -0.47 -7.36 11.93
CA VAL A 63 -1.60 -6.40 11.89
C VAL A 63 -1.12 -4.94 11.98
N ALA A 64 0.08 -4.72 12.53
CA ALA A 64 0.73 -3.41 12.57
C ALA A 64 0.81 -2.73 11.20
N LEU A 65 0.98 -3.50 10.10
CA LEU A 65 1.05 -2.94 8.75
C LEU A 65 -0.26 -2.26 8.35
N SER A 66 -1.40 -2.94 8.54
CA SER A 66 -2.71 -2.35 8.24
C SER A 66 -3.06 -1.18 9.15
N ARG A 67 -2.70 -1.26 10.44
CA ARG A 67 -2.90 -0.15 11.39
C ARG A 67 -2.11 1.09 10.98
N ALA A 68 -0.84 0.91 10.63
CA ALA A 68 0.02 1.97 10.12
C ALA A 68 -0.58 2.67 8.89
N LEU A 69 -1.11 1.88 7.96
CA LEU A 69 -1.74 2.43 6.75
C LEU A 69 -3.01 3.22 7.06
N TYR A 70 -3.86 2.73 7.96
CA TYR A 70 -5.06 3.45 8.36
C TYR A 70 -4.74 4.73 9.15
N ALA A 71 -3.79 4.66 10.08
CA ALA A 71 -3.31 5.83 10.82
C ALA A 71 -2.71 6.88 9.88
N GLY A 72 -1.85 6.45 8.94
CA GLY A 72 -1.29 7.31 7.91
C GLY A 72 -2.36 7.94 7.02
N ALA A 73 -3.31 7.15 6.51
CA ALA A 73 -4.38 7.66 5.66
C ALA A 73 -5.27 8.68 6.38
N ALA A 74 -5.61 8.43 7.65
CA ALA A 74 -6.38 9.36 8.48
C ALA A 74 -5.64 10.68 8.75
N ALA A 75 -4.30 10.67 8.73
CA ALA A 75 -3.47 11.86 8.89
C ALA A 75 -3.26 12.65 7.58
N GLY A 76 -3.80 12.19 6.45
CA GLY A 76 -3.73 12.88 5.14
C GLY A 76 -4.10 14.37 5.15
N PRO A 77 -5.18 14.78 5.84
CA PRO A 77 -5.55 16.20 5.97
C PRO A 77 -4.52 17.09 6.68
N TYR A 78 -3.53 16.50 7.35
CA TYR A 78 -2.46 17.20 8.07
C TYR A 78 -1.13 17.20 7.32
N GLY A 79 -1.11 16.68 6.08
CA GLY A 79 0.04 16.71 5.19
C GLY A 79 0.95 15.48 5.28
N ALA A 80 1.91 15.42 4.35
CA ALA A 80 2.75 14.24 4.11
C ALA A 80 3.57 13.79 5.34
N GLU A 81 4.10 14.73 6.12
CA GLU A 81 4.87 14.38 7.33
C GLU A 81 3.98 13.79 8.43
N ALA A 82 2.76 14.30 8.60
CA ALA A 82 1.80 13.74 9.54
C ALA A 82 1.42 12.30 9.14
N VAL A 83 1.22 12.04 7.86
CA VAL A 83 0.98 10.70 7.31
C VAL A 83 2.12 9.75 7.66
N ARG A 84 3.37 10.14 7.38
CA ARG A 84 4.55 9.31 7.64
C ARG A 84 4.75 9.06 9.14
N SER A 85 4.56 10.08 9.97
CA SER A 85 4.71 10.00 11.42
C SER A 85 3.66 9.08 12.05
N ALA A 86 2.38 9.28 11.70
CA ALA A 86 1.28 8.47 12.20
C ALA A 86 1.43 6.99 11.81
N ALA A 87 1.80 6.71 10.56
CA ALA A 87 2.04 5.35 10.12
C ALA A 87 3.26 4.71 10.82
N ARG A 88 4.36 5.46 10.98
CA ARG A 88 5.57 4.94 11.64
C ARG A 88 5.35 4.57 13.10
N ALA A 89 4.49 5.30 13.82
CA ALA A 89 4.19 5.03 15.22
C ALA A 89 3.53 3.65 15.45
N GLU A 90 2.78 3.14 14.47
CA GLU A 90 2.09 1.85 14.56
C GLU A 90 3.00 0.66 14.24
N LEU A 91 4.14 0.88 13.56
CA LEU A 91 5.03 -0.17 13.05
C LEU A 91 5.99 -0.71 14.12
N THR A 92 5.42 -1.14 15.25
CA THR A 92 6.15 -1.79 16.34
C THR A 92 6.11 -3.31 16.20
N GLY A 93 7.16 -4.00 16.65
CA GLY A 93 7.21 -5.48 16.60
C GLY A 93 7.40 -6.09 15.21
N VAL A 94 7.76 -5.27 14.21
CA VAL A 94 8.08 -5.70 12.84
C VAL A 94 9.42 -5.08 12.41
N ASP A 95 10.16 -5.76 11.54
CA ASP A 95 11.39 -5.24 10.95
C ASP A 95 11.05 -4.49 9.66
N LEU A 96 11.08 -3.16 9.70
CA LEU A 96 10.61 -2.32 8.59
C LEU A 96 11.62 -2.28 7.44
N ASP A 97 11.23 -2.73 6.25
CA ASP A 97 12.02 -2.53 5.03
C ASP A 97 11.85 -1.10 4.51
N TYR A 98 10.60 -0.68 4.32
CA TYR A 98 10.29 0.68 3.90
C TYR A 98 8.89 1.11 4.32
N LEU A 99 8.73 2.43 4.45
CA LEU A 99 7.47 3.14 4.52
C LEU A 99 7.58 4.34 3.56
N ALA A 100 6.80 4.33 2.48
CA ALA A 100 6.93 5.29 1.40
C ALA A 100 5.58 5.95 1.09
N LEU A 101 5.56 7.28 1.01
CA LEU A 101 4.43 8.05 0.50
C LEU A 101 4.80 8.56 -0.88
N THR A 102 3.94 8.31 -1.86
CA THR A 102 4.14 8.57 -3.29
C THR A 102 2.88 9.15 -3.91
N ASP A 103 2.95 9.66 -5.14
CA ASP A 103 1.74 9.85 -5.94
C ASP A 103 1.12 8.48 -6.35
N PRO A 104 -0.07 8.42 -6.96
CA PRO A 104 -0.67 7.15 -7.38
C PRO A 104 0.11 6.39 -8.46
N GLY A 105 1.03 7.04 -9.17
CA GLY A 105 1.94 6.47 -10.18
C GLY A 105 3.31 6.07 -9.62
N LEU A 106 3.51 6.14 -8.30
CA LEU A 106 4.77 5.87 -7.58
C LEU A 106 5.87 6.92 -7.78
N GLY A 107 5.52 8.09 -8.31
CA GLY A 107 6.38 9.27 -8.33
C GLY A 107 6.47 9.95 -6.95
N PRO A 108 7.19 11.08 -6.87
CA PRO A 108 7.26 11.89 -5.66
C PRO A 108 5.86 12.24 -5.12
N ALA A 109 5.68 12.18 -3.78
CA ALA A 109 4.40 12.54 -3.17
C ALA A 109 4.01 13.98 -3.54
N PRO A 110 2.75 14.21 -3.93
CA PRO A 110 2.29 15.56 -4.22
C PRO A 110 2.13 16.37 -2.92
N THR A 111 2.06 17.68 -3.04
CA THR A 111 1.75 18.57 -1.89
C THR A 111 0.28 18.51 -1.48
N HIS A 112 -0.60 18.17 -2.42
CA HIS A 112 -2.05 18.07 -2.25
C HIS A 112 -2.65 17.01 -3.19
N GLY A 113 -3.80 16.46 -2.84
CA GLY A 113 -4.55 15.52 -3.67
C GLY A 113 -4.22 14.05 -3.39
N ALA A 114 -4.48 13.19 -4.37
CA ALA A 114 -4.35 11.75 -4.23
C ALA A 114 -2.88 11.32 -4.08
N ALA A 115 -2.62 10.43 -3.14
CA ALA A 115 -1.34 9.83 -2.85
C ALA A 115 -1.51 8.34 -2.51
N ARG A 116 -0.40 7.62 -2.48
CA ARG A 116 -0.35 6.21 -2.04
C ARG A 116 0.71 6.03 -0.97
N LEU A 117 0.30 5.47 0.16
CA LEU A 117 1.19 5.04 1.23
C LEU A 117 1.47 3.54 1.07
N LEU A 118 2.74 3.16 0.99
CA LEU A 118 3.19 1.78 0.84
C LEU A 118 4.06 1.40 2.04
N VAL A 119 3.89 0.16 2.50
CA VAL A 119 4.70 -0.42 3.57
C VAL A 119 5.19 -1.80 3.18
N ALA A 120 6.44 -2.10 3.51
CA ALA A 120 6.98 -3.44 3.49
C ALA A 120 7.76 -3.70 4.78
N ALA A 121 7.56 -4.86 5.39
CA ALA A 121 8.26 -5.25 6.61
C ALA A 121 8.44 -6.76 6.67
N ARG A 122 9.46 -7.20 7.41
CA ARG A 122 9.63 -8.60 7.81
C ARG A 122 9.01 -8.84 9.17
N VAL A 123 8.31 -9.97 9.28
CA VAL A 123 7.83 -10.52 10.55
C VAL A 123 8.38 -11.93 10.67
N GLY A 124 9.34 -12.11 11.57
CA GLY A 124 10.23 -13.27 11.52
C GLY A 124 11.01 -13.30 10.20
N ARG A 125 10.85 -14.39 9.43
CA ARG A 125 11.46 -14.53 8.09
C ARG A 125 10.53 -14.11 6.95
N THR A 126 9.28 -13.80 7.25
CA THR A 126 8.24 -13.58 6.24
C THR A 126 8.19 -12.10 5.89
N ARG A 127 8.46 -11.78 4.63
CA ARG A 127 8.31 -10.41 4.11
C ARG A 127 6.86 -10.16 3.68
N LEU A 128 6.24 -9.15 4.27
CA LEU A 128 4.88 -8.70 4.00
C LEU A 128 4.90 -7.33 3.34
N ILE A 129 3.87 -7.06 2.54
CA ILE A 129 3.64 -5.78 1.90
C ILE A 129 2.17 -5.40 2.03
N ASP A 130 1.90 -4.11 2.10
CA ASP A 130 0.55 -3.56 2.06
C ASP A 130 0.62 -2.09 1.59
N ASN A 131 -0.52 -1.52 1.23
CA ASN A 131 -0.62 -0.12 0.84
C ASN A 131 -2.05 0.43 1.01
N ALA A 132 -2.17 1.74 1.05
CA ALA A 132 -3.46 2.44 1.13
C ALA A 132 -3.47 3.74 0.32
N ALA A 133 -4.65 4.08 -0.19
CA ALA A 133 -4.91 5.42 -0.72
C ALA A 133 -4.88 6.46 0.41
N VAL A 134 -4.32 7.62 0.11
CA VAL A 134 -4.27 8.78 1.00
C VAL A 134 -4.71 10.00 0.20
N VAL A 135 -5.45 10.90 0.84
CA VAL A 135 -5.76 12.22 0.27
C VAL A 135 -5.06 13.27 1.12
N LEU A 136 -4.12 13.97 0.50
CA LEU A 136 -3.37 15.06 1.13
C LEU A 136 -4.13 16.37 0.97
N SER A 137 -4.28 17.09 2.07
CA SER A 137 -4.80 18.47 2.05
C SER A 137 -3.71 19.43 2.49
N ALA A 138 -3.61 20.57 1.83
CA ALA A 138 -2.89 21.70 2.40
C ALA A 138 -3.72 22.21 3.59
N ARG A 139 -3.16 22.21 4.81
CA ARG A 139 -3.73 23.06 5.86
C ARG A 139 -3.62 24.52 5.39
N PRO A 140 -4.71 25.32 5.43
CA PRO A 140 -4.56 26.76 5.38
C PRO A 140 -3.91 27.20 6.71
N GLY A 141 -2.73 27.82 6.63
CA GLY A 141 -2.11 28.56 7.74
C GLY A 141 -1.41 27.72 8.81
N ALA A 142 -0.08 27.72 8.76
CA ALA A 142 0.76 27.73 9.95
C ALA A 142 1.42 29.11 10.03
#